data_AF-A0A9P5XH59-F1
#
_entry.id   AF-A0A9P5XH59-F1
#
_cell.length_a   1.000
_cell.length_b   1.000
_cell.length_c   1.000
_cell.angle_alpha   90.00
_cell.angle_beta   90.00
_cell.angle_gamma   90.00
#
_symmetry.space_group_name_H-M   'P 1'
#
loop_
_entity.id
_entity.type
_entity.pdbx_description
1 polymer ?
#
loop_
_entity_poly.entity_id
_entity_poly.type
_entity_poly.pdbx_seq_one_letter_code
_entity_poly.pdbx_strand_id
1 'polypeptide(L)'
;IKGAKAHTSSPQCQQCWKWGHPSDACRHPAICCPICVGPHHRDSHCSMSSCCKGNPKASPPIPPTPVDMACPHVCSCINCSAQHTADDRCCPYWHHCFNHDWIK
;
A
#
# COMPACT_ATOMS: atom_id res chain seq x y z
N ILE A 1 20.68 -0.66 -35.79
CA ILE A 1 20.78 -1.28 -34.45
C ILE A 1 19.37 -1.31 -33.86
N LYS A 2 18.70 -2.47 -33.84
CA LYS A 2 17.39 -2.60 -33.19
C LYS A 2 17.61 -2.59 -31.68
N GLY A 3 17.19 -1.52 -31.01
CA GLY A 3 17.35 -1.37 -29.56
C GLY A 3 16.67 -2.53 -28.83
N ALA A 4 17.40 -3.15 -27.90
CA ALA A 4 16.83 -4.11 -26.97
C ALA A 4 15.65 -3.43 -26.24
N LYS A 5 14.45 -4.02 -26.32
CA LYS A 5 13.34 -3.56 -25.49
C LYS A 5 13.76 -3.83 -24.05
N ALA A 6 13.97 -2.78 -23.28
CA ALA A 6 14.17 -2.93 -21.84
C ALA A 6 12.95 -3.68 -21.29
N HIS A 7 13.19 -4.81 -20.63
CA HIS A 7 12.15 -5.52 -19.89
C HIS A 7 11.82 -4.70 -18.64
N THR A 8 11.03 -3.64 -18.82
CA THR A 8 10.60 -2.78 -17.72
C THR A 8 9.56 -3.54 -16.91
N SER A 9 9.75 -3.62 -15.59
CA SER A 9 8.72 -4.13 -14.68
C SER A 9 7.43 -3.33 -14.86
N SER A 10 6.29 -4.00 -14.76
CA SER A 10 5.01 -3.35 -14.54
C SER A 10 5.13 -2.42 -13.33
N PRO A 11 4.77 -1.14 -13.44
CA PRO A 11 4.90 -0.20 -12.34
C PRO A 11 3.89 -0.51 -11.22
N GLN A 12 4.30 -0.23 -9.99
CA GLN A 12 3.39 -0.08 -8.86
C GLN A 12 3.03 1.39 -8.69
N CYS A 13 1.75 1.70 -8.79
CA CYS A 13 1.24 3.05 -8.60
C CYS A 13 1.47 3.53 -7.16
N GLN A 14 2.13 4.67 -6.97
CA GLN A 14 2.38 5.23 -5.64
C GLN A 14 1.17 5.99 -5.06
N GLN A 15 0.10 6.13 -5.86
CA GLN A 15 -1.14 6.76 -5.43
C GLN A 15 -2.13 5.73 -4.87
N CYS A 16 -2.40 4.64 -5.60
CA CYS A 16 -3.36 3.62 -5.16
C CYS A 16 -2.72 2.29 -4.72
N TRP A 17 -1.40 2.17 -4.82
CA TRP A 17 -0.61 0.97 -4.50
C TRP A 17 -0.94 -0.30 -5.31
N LYS A 18 -1.72 -0.15 -6.37
CA LYS A 18 -1.99 -1.23 -7.32
C LYS A 18 -0.87 -1.35 -8.35
N TRP A 19 -0.57 -2.57 -8.73
CA TRP A 19 0.32 -2.85 -9.85
C TRP A 19 -0.40 -2.65 -11.20
N GLY A 20 0.38 -2.50 -12.27
CA GLY A 20 -0.11 -2.48 -13.64
C GLY A 20 -0.27 -1.10 -14.27
N HIS A 21 -0.10 -0.01 -13.50
CA HIS A 21 -0.08 1.34 -14.04
C HIS A 21 0.83 2.28 -13.26
N PRO A 22 1.47 3.25 -13.94
CA PRO A 22 2.25 4.30 -13.28
C PRO A 22 1.34 5.33 -12.61
N SER A 23 1.89 6.10 -11.66
CA SER A 23 1.12 7.06 -10.86
C SER A 23 0.48 8.19 -11.69
N ASP A 24 1.14 8.62 -12.77
CA ASP A 24 0.65 9.65 -13.71
C ASP A 24 -0.59 9.21 -14.50
N ALA A 25 -0.78 7.91 -14.70
CA ALA A 25 -1.97 7.32 -15.32
C ALA A 25 -3.05 6.94 -14.28
N CYS A 26 -2.83 7.19 -12.99
CA CYS A 26 -3.76 6.78 -11.95
C CYS A 26 -5.02 7.65 -11.93
N ARG A 27 -6.18 7.01 -11.85
CA ARG A 27 -7.50 7.68 -11.74
C ARG A 27 -8.07 7.65 -10.32
N HIS A 28 -7.33 7.14 -9.35
CA HIS A 28 -7.79 7.10 -7.97
C HIS A 28 -7.87 8.53 -7.42
N PRO A 29 -8.93 8.95 -6.72
CA PRO A 29 -9.14 10.36 -6.38
C PRO A 29 -8.17 10.92 -5.32
N ALA A 30 -7.53 10.05 -4.54
CA ALA A 30 -6.61 10.43 -3.46
C ALA A 30 -5.47 9.42 -3.34
N ILE A 31 -4.42 9.80 -2.62
CA ILE A 31 -3.38 8.85 -2.19
C ILE A 31 -3.92 7.88 -1.15
N CYS A 32 -3.53 6.61 -1.27
CA CYS A 32 -3.83 5.55 -0.34
C CYS A 32 -2.61 5.26 0.54
N CYS A 33 -2.87 4.88 1.79
CA CYS A 33 -1.88 4.33 2.68
C CYS A 33 -1.58 2.87 2.25
N PRO A 34 -0.30 2.46 2.07
CA PRO A 34 0.02 1.07 1.71
C PRO A 34 -0.31 0.07 2.81
N ILE A 35 -0.50 0.54 4.05
CA ILE A 35 -0.77 -0.29 5.23
C ILE A 35 -2.27 -0.61 5.32
N CYS A 36 -3.12 0.42 5.31
CA CYS A 36 -4.56 0.27 5.56
C CYS A 36 -5.47 0.73 4.42
N VAL A 37 -4.91 1.12 3.27
CA VAL A 37 -5.65 1.57 2.06
C VAL A 37 -6.47 2.87 2.29
N GLY A 38 -6.35 3.49 3.46
CA GLY A 38 -7.05 4.73 3.80
C GLY A 38 -6.50 5.96 3.05
N PRO A 39 -7.26 7.06 2.96
CA PRO A 39 -6.91 8.25 2.16
C PRO A 39 -5.88 9.15 2.87
N HIS A 40 -4.67 8.64 3.07
CA HIS A 40 -3.55 9.35 3.70
C HIS A 40 -2.19 8.75 3.30
N HIS A 41 -1.11 9.50 3.46
CA HIS A 41 0.26 9.00 3.29
C HIS A 41 0.66 8.04 4.41
N ARG A 42 1.63 7.15 4.14
CA ARG A 42 2.22 6.25 5.15
C ARG A 42 2.66 6.99 6.41
N ASP A 43 3.31 8.14 6.25
CA ASP A 43 3.85 8.93 7.37
C ASP A 43 2.76 9.48 8.29
N SER A 44 1.54 9.67 7.76
CA SER A 44 0.37 10.09 8.54
C SER A 44 -0.47 8.92 9.04
N HIS A 45 -0.01 7.68 8.88
CA HIS A 45 -0.78 6.49 9.26
C HIS A 45 -1.15 6.50 10.74
N CYS A 46 -0.16 6.72 11.62
CA CYS A 46 -0.38 6.66 13.06
C CYS A 46 -1.35 7.74 13.56
N SER A 47 -1.40 8.91 12.91
CA SER A 47 -2.28 10.02 13.31
C SER A 47 -3.66 9.98 12.66
N MET A 48 -3.79 9.47 11.44
CA MET A 48 -5.02 9.50 10.65
C MET A 48 -5.81 8.20 10.70
N SER A 49 -5.11 7.06 10.79
CA SER A 49 -5.76 5.75 10.70
C SER A 49 -6.59 5.46 11.94
N SER A 50 -7.81 4.95 11.74
CA SER A 50 -8.68 4.53 12.84
C SER A 50 -8.05 3.45 13.72
N CYS A 51 -7.18 2.60 13.16
CA CYS A 51 -6.52 1.53 13.91
C CYS A 51 -5.35 2.03 14.77
N CYS A 52 -4.78 3.20 14.50
CA CYS A 52 -3.57 3.68 15.17
C CYS A 52 -3.73 5.00 15.93
N LYS A 53 -4.70 5.85 15.56
CA LYS A 53 -4.87 7.18 16.18
C LYS A 53 -5.31 7.15 17.65
N GLY A 54 -5.65 5.97 18.17
CA GLY A 54 -6.22 5.80 19.50
C GLY A 54 -7.66 6.29 19.59
N ASN A 55 -8.23 6.17 20.78
CA ASN A 55 -9.55 6.69 21.09
C ASN A 55 -9.58 7.19 22.55
N PRO A 56 -9.35 8.49 22.79
CA PRO A 56 -9.40 9.04 24.15
C PRO A 56 -10.80 9.04 24.76
N LYS A 57 -11.84 8.87 23.94
CA LYS A 57 -13.24 8.79 24.37
C LYS A 57 -13.69 7.36 24.66
N ALA A 58 -12.86 6.35 24.43
CA ALA A 58 -13.15 4.97 24.81
C ALA A 58 -13.09 4.80 26.33
N SER A 59 -13.73 3.74 26.84
CA SER A 59 -13.69 3.38 28.25
C SER A 59 -13.26 1.90 28.39
N PRO A 60 -11.98 1.62 28.73
CA PRO A 60 -10.91 2.57 29.04
C PRO A 60 -10.39 3.34 27.80
N PRO A 61 -9.73 4.51 27.98
CA PRO A 61 -9.12 5.24 26.89
C PRO A 61 -8.08 4.38 26.14
N ILE A 62 -8.14 4.40 24.82
CA ILE A 62 -7.18 3.67 23.97
C ILE A 62 -6.09 4.67 23.55
N PRO A 63 -4.82 4.48 23.96
CA PRO A 63 -3.74 5.35 23.52
C PRO A 63 -3.45 5.17 22.01
N PRO A 64 -2.93 6.20 21.32
CA PRO A 64 -2.43 6.04 19.96
C PRO A 64 -1.26 5.07 19.91
N THR A 65 -1.10 4.38 18.78
CA THR A 65 0.09 3.58 18.49
C THR A 65 1.30 4.52 18.32
N PRO A 66 2.41 4.30 19.04
CA PRO A 66 3.64 5.06 18.84
C PRO A 66 4.12 4.99 17.39
N VAL A 67 4.76 6.05 16.89
CA VAL A 67 5.22 6.14 15.48
C VAL A 67 6.17 5.00 15.10
N ASP A 68 6.98 4.52 16.04
CA ASP A 68 7.98 3.47 15.82
C ASP A 68 7.46 2.04 16.07
N MET A 69 6.19 1.90 16.45
CA MET A 69 5.57 0.59 16.68
C MET A 69 4.85 0.10 15.42
N ALA A 70 4.92 -1.21 15.19
CA ALA A 70 4.13 -1.83 14.14
C ALA A 70 2.63 -1.56 14.35
N CYS A 71 1.93 -1.28 13.26
CA CYS A 71 0.48 -1.14 13.30
C CYS A 71 -0.14 -2.42 13.89
N PRO A 72 -0.98 -2.32 14.95
CA PRO A 72 -1.59 -3.49 15.57
C PRO A 72 -2.65 -4.14 14.66
N HIS A 73 -3.00 -3.50 13.55
CA HIS A 73 -3.99 -4.02 12.62
C HIS A 73 -3.38 -5.11 11.74
N VAL A 74 -4.20 -6.08 11.42
CA VAL A 74 -3.93 -7.02 10.33
C VAL A 74 -4.07 -6.24 9.01
N CYS A 75 -2.94 -6.02 8.33
CA CYS A 75 -2.94 -5.43 6.99
C CYS A 75 -3.59 -6.41 6.01
N SER A 76 -4.25 -5.88 4.98
CA SER A 76 -4.71 -6.68 3.83
C SER A 76 -4.25 -6.00 2.56
N CYS A 77 -3.44 -6.71 1.77
CA CYS A 77 -2.86 -6.17 0.56
C CYS A 77 -3.95 -5.90 -0.49
N ILE A 78 -3.96 -4.69 -1.07
CA ILE A 78 -4.94 -4.33 -2.11
C ILE A 78 -4.81 -5.18 -3.40
N ASN A 79 -3.67 -5.84 -3.61
CA ASN A 79 -3.40 -6.60 -4.84
C ASN A 79 -3.78 -8.09 -4.72
N CYS A 80 -3.52 -8.73 -3.59
CA CYS A 80 -3.75 -10.17 -3.40
C CYS A 80 -4.60 -10.51 -2.17
N SER A 81 -5.06 -9.51 -1.41
CA SER A 81 -5.86 -9.64 -0.19
C SER A 81 -5.18 -10.39 0.97
N ALA A 82 -3.94 -10.84 0.81
CA ALA A 82 -3.17 -11.52 1.85
C ALA A 82 -2.72 -10.57 2.97
N GLN A 83 -2.29 -11.14 4.09
CA GLN A 83 -1.90 -10.41 5.31
C GLN A 83 -0.49 -9.80 5.20
N HIS A 84 -0.39 -8.71 4.45
CA HIS A 84 0.81 -7.87 4.35
C HIS A 84 0.46 -6.50 3.77
N THR A 85 1.41 -5.55 3.80
CA THR A 85 1.22 -4.22 3.21
C THR A 85 1.34 -4.27 1.69
N ALA A 86 0.78 -3.28 1.00
CA ALA A 86 0.78 -3.26 -0.47
C ALA A 86 2.18 -3.14 -1.10
N ASP A 87 3.15 -2.60 -0.36
CA ASP A 87 4.56 -2.44 -0.77
C ASP A 87 5.48 -3.58 -0.31
N ASP A 88 4.93 -4.63 0.30
CA ASP A 88 5.70 -5.80 0.72
C ASP A 88 6.20 -6.60 -0.50
N ARG A 89 7.47 -7.02 -0.45
CA ARG A 89 8.12 -7.84 -1.47
C ARG A 89 7.65 -9.29 -1.45
N CYS A 90 6.99 -9.74 -0.39
CA CYS A 90 6.34 -11.04 -0.31
C CYS A 90 5.07 -11.10 -1.17
N CYS A 91 4.59 -9.95 -1.69
CA CYS A 91 3.42 -9.92 -2.54
C CYS A 91 3.68 -10.69 -3.85
N PRO A 92 2.78 -11.60 -4.28
CA PRO A 92 2.90 -12.28 -5.57
C PRO A 92 3.06 -11.32 -6.75
N TYR A 93 2.44 -10.14 -6.69
CA TYR A 93 2.58 -9.11 -7.71
C TYR A 93 3.99 -8.52 -7.80
N TRP A 94 4.72 -8.46 -6.68
CA TRP A 94 6.13 -8.08 -6.69
C TRP A 94 6.97 -9.13 -7.41
N HIS A 95 6.76 -10.42 -7.11
CA HIS A 95 7.46 -11.52 -7.77
C HIS A 95 7.18 -11.60 -9.28
N HIS A 96 5.96 -11.25 -9.69
CA HIS A 96 5.53 -11.25 -11.09
C HIS A 96 5.61 -9.87 -11.76
N CYS A 97 6.29 -8.89 -11.17
CA CYS A 97 6.34 -7.53 -11.73
C CYS A 97 6.94 -7.46 -13.14
N PHE A 98 7.74 -8.45 -13.56
CA PHE A 98 8.26 -8.53 -14.94
C PHE A 98 7.35 -9.30 -15.91
N ASN A 99 6.26 -9.90 -15.44
CA ASN A 99 5.29 -10.65 -16.24
C ASN A 99 4.01 -9.81 -16.44
N HIS A 100 3.98 -9.03 -17.53
CA HIS A 100 2.87 -8.12 -17.84
C HIS A 100 1.54 -8.86 -18.09
N ASP A 101 1.57 -10.11 -18.57
CA ASP A 101 0.36 -10.90 -18.77
C ASP A 101 -0.26 -11.39 -17.46
N TRP A 102 0.55 -11.54 -16.41
CA TRP A 102 0.11 -11.95 -15.08
C TRP A 102 -0.48 -10.80 -14.26
N ILE A 103 0.01 -9.56 -14.47
CA ILE A 103 -0.39 -8.37 -13.69
C ILE A 103 -1.78 -7.81 -14.10
N LYS A 104 -2.36 -8.28 -15.23
CA LYS A 104 -3.60 -7.75 -15.83
C LYS A 104 -4.84 -7.86 -14.96
#